data_AF-I4MV49-F1
#
_entry.id   AF-I4MV49-F1
#
_cell.length_a   1.000
_cell.length_b   1.000
_cell.length_c   1.000
_cell.angle_alpha   90.00
_cell.angle_beta   90.00
_cell.angle_gamma   90.00
#
_symmetry.space_group_name_H-M   'P 1'
#
loop_
_entity.id
_entity.type
_entity.pdbx_description
1 polymer ?
#
loop_
_entity_poly.entity_id
_entity_poly.type
_entity_poly.pdbx_seq_one_letter_code
_entity_poly.pdbx_strand_id
1 'polypeptide(L)'
;PRSEWNDLWLLTEVRHEGKQPQVLEESVTSDTTDHKDDFHQGYRNRFLATPWDVFYRPPLNHPKPRVLGDQTAVVTGPKGEEIHCDPYGRVKVQFFWDREGQGDDTSSCWLRVSSSWAGERYGGVAIPRIGMEVLVTFLEGDPDQPV
;
A
#
# COMPACT_ATOMS: atom_id res chain seq x y z
N PRO A 1 -11.19 28.68 32.79
CA PRO A 1 -11.07 27.64 31.72
C PRO A 1 -11.87 28.07 30.48
N ARG A 2 -11.32 27.91 29.25
CA ARG A 2 -12.04 28.25 28.02
C ARG A 2 -12.91 27.07 27.58
N SER A 3 -14.23 27.16 27.77
CA SER A 3 -15.18 26.06 27.46
C SER A 3 -15.13 25.61 26.00
N GLU A 4 -14.89 26.55 25.08
CA GLU A 4 -14.81 26.31 23.63
C GLU A 4 -13.70 25.33 23.19
N TRP A 5 -12.70 25.06 24.05
CA TRP A 5 -11.61 24.10 23.76
C TRP A 5 -11.67 22.82 24.61
N ASN A 6 -12.55 22.77 25.61
CA ASN A 6 -12.73 21.61 26.49
C ASN A 6 -13.81 20.69 25.92
N ASP A 7 -13.51 20.11 24.76
CA ASP A 7 -14.41 19.22 24.02
C ASP A 7 -13.68 17.92 23.63
N LEU A 8 -14.32 17.06 22.84
CA LEU A 8 -13.73 15.87 22.27
C LEU A 8 -12.67 16.22 21.22
N TRP A 9 -11.53 15.54 21.32
CA TRP A 9 -10.40 15.67 20.41
C TRP A 9 -9.96 14.28 19.94
N LEU A 10 -9.71 14.14 18.64
CA LEU A 10 -9.07 12.96 18.08
C LEU A 10 -7.56 13.16 18.14
N LEU A 11 -6.87 12.32 18.92
CA LEU A 11 -5.40 12.31 18.98
C LEU A 11 -4.83 11.59 17.74
N THR A 12 -3.99 12.29 16.98
CA THR A 12 -3.35 11.74 15.77
C THR A 12 -1.91 11.27 16.03
N GLU A 13 -1.28 11.80 17.08
CA GLU A 13 0.08 11.41 17.50
C GLU A 13 0.21 11.63 19.00
N VAL A 14 0.88 10.71 19.70
CA VAL A 14 1.27 10.89 21.11
C VAL A 14 2.73 10.49 21.27
N ARG A 15 3.54 11.43 21.75
CA ARG A 15 4.94 11.20 22.14
C ARG A 15 5.02 11.16 23.64
N HIS A 16 5.68 10.13 24.15
CA HIS A 16 5.89 9.92 25.57
C HIS A 16 7.37 10.07 25.89
N GLU A 17 7.69 10.79 26.95
CA GLU A 17 9.04 11.00 27.46
C GLU A 17 9.03 10.67 28.96
N GLY A 18 9.87 9.72 29.37
CA GLY A 18 10.05 9.34 30.78
C GLY A 18 11.51 9.51 31.17
N LYS A 19 11.77 10.09 32.34
CA LYS A 19 13.11 10.23 32.92
C LYS A 19 13.09 9.81 34.38
N GLN A 20 13.94 8.84 34.73
CA GLN A 20 14.08 8.36 36.11
C GLN A 20 15.57 8.32 36.49
N PRO A 21 16.14 9.44 36.96
CA PRO A 21 17.57 9.54 37.28
C PRO A 21 17.97 8.72 38.53
N GLN A 22 17.02 8.32 39.37
CA GLN A 22 17.25 7.65 40.66
C GLN A 22 17.71 6.18 40.57
N VAL A 23 17.91 5.63 39.37
CA VAL A 23 18.35 4.23 39.18
C VAL A 23 19.86 4.04 39.41
N LEU A 24 20.65 5.12 39.42
CA LEU A 24 22.01 5.14 39.96
C LEU A 24 21.95 5.83 41.33
N GLU A 25 22.14 5.07 42.41
CA GLU A 25 22.11 5.60 43.78
C GLU A 25 23.17 6.70 44.00
N GLU A 26 22.73 7.94 44.18
CA GLU A 26 23.05 8.85 45.30
C GLU A 26 22.76 10.31 44.90
N SER A 27 21.81 10.93 45.62
CA SER A 27 21.57 12.38 45.70
C SER A 27 21.36 13.17 44.40
N VAL A 28 20.13 13.17 43.88
CA VAL A 28 19.62 14.33 43.14
C VAL A 28 18.42 14.86 43.91
N THR A 29 18.60 16.01 44.57
CA THR A 29 17.50 16.81 45.11
C THR A 29 16.67 17.30 43.92
N SER A 30 15.35 17.27 44.06
CA SER A 30 14.36 17.42 43.00
C SER A 30 14.36 18.75 42.23
N ASP A 31 15.30 19.68 42.48
CA ASP A 31 15.34 21.02 41.90
C ASP A 31 16.71 21.68 42.08
N THR A 32 17.70 21.44 41.19
CA THR A 32 18.98 22.21 41.22
C THR A 32 19.45 22.71 39.86
N THR A 33 18.53 23.06 38.95
CA THR A 33 18.86 23.91 37.81
C THR A 33 17.95 25.12 37.80
N ASP A 34 18.53 26.30 37.61
CA ASP A 34 17.82 27.60 37.58
C ASP A 34 16.80 27.70 36.40
N HIS A 35 16.75 26.69 35.52
CA HIS A 35 15.87 26.60 34.37
C HIS A 35 14.75 25.56 34.59
N LYS A 36 13.59 26.02 35.09
CA LYS A 36 12.39 25.21 35.32
C LYS A 36 11.78 24.54 34.07
N ASP A 37 12.25 24.87 32.88
CA ASP A 37 11.74 24.34 31.61
C ASP A 37 12.40 23.02 31.18
N ASP A 38 13.54 22.66 31.78
CA ASP A 38 14.21 21.42 31.45
C ASP A 38 13.50 20.24 32.16
N PHE A 39 13.10 19.23 31.38
CA PHE A 39 12.45 18.03 31.91
C PHE A 39 13.52 17.08 32.45
N HIS A 40 13.67 16.99 33.77
CA HIS A 40 14.78 16.24 34.41
C HIS A 40 14.32 14.91 35.04
N GLN A 41 13.08 14.82 35.48
CA GLN A 41 12.53 13.64 36.13
C GLN A 41 11.01 13.57 35.92
N GLY A 42 10.48 12.35 35.87
CA GLY A 42 9.05 12.09 35.78
C GLY A 42 8.62 11.61 34.40
N TYR A 43 7.34 11.78 34.09
CA TYR A 43 6.73 11.42 32.82
C TYR A 43 6.04 12.63 32.20
N ARG A 44 6.22 12.81 30.89
CA ARG A 44 5.59 13.86 30.09
C ARG A 44 5.11 13.27 28.77
N ASN A 45 3.95 13.70 28.30
CA ASN A 45 3.50 13.46 26.94
C ASN A 45 3.29 14.76 26.17
N ARG A 46 3.47 14.68 24.85
CA ARG A 46 3.10 15.72 23.89
C ARG A 46 2.25 15.04 22.83
N PHE A 47 1.15 15.65 22.43
CA PHE A 47 0.24 15.06 21.44
C PHE A 47 -0.17 16.07 20.38
N LEU A 48 -0.51 15.54 19.21
CA LEU A 48 -1.20 16.26 18.15
C LEU A 48 -2.65 15.81 18.12
N ALA A 49 -3.56 16.77 17.95
CA ALA A 49 -4.99 16.50 17.97
C ALA A 49 -5.72 17.31 16.90
N THR A 50 -6.81 16.74 16.38
CA THR A 50 -7.78 17.42 15.54
C THR A 50 -9.13 17.45 16.27
N PRO A 51 -9.98 18.49 16.06
CA PRO A 51 -11.32 18.49 16.62
C PRO A 51 -12.09 17.23 16.19
N TRP A 52 -12.90 16.68 17.09
CA TRP A 52 -13.62 15.43 16.87
C TRP A 52 -14.55 15.46 15.65
N ASP A 53 -15.18 16.60 15.37
CA ASP A 53 -16.13 16.76 14.27
C ASP A 53 -15.47 16.94 12.89
N VAL A 54 -14.13 16.95 12.83
CA VAL A 54 -13.37 17.09 11.57
C VAL A 54 -12.89 15.71 11.12
N PHE A 55 -13.21 15.35 9.87
CA PHE A 55 -12.72 14.13 9.26
C PHE A 55 -11.20 14.15 9.10
N TYR A 56 -10.51 13.25 9.79
CA TYR A 56 -9.09 13.03 9.62
C TYR A 56 -8.79 12.18 8.38
N ARG A 57 -7.86 12.64 7.54
CA ARG A 57 -7.30 11.87 6.42
C ARG A 57 -5.80 11.70 6.66
N PRO A 58 -5.27 10.45 6.73
CA PRO A 58 -3.84 10.23 6.88
C PRO A 58 -3.03 10.87 5.73
N PRO A 59 -1.83 11.39 6.00
CA PRO A 59 -0.96 11.91 4.96
C PRO A 59 -0.49 10.80 4.00
N LEU A 60 -0.37 11.12 2.72
CA LEU A 60 0.15 10.22 1.68
C LEU A 60 1.68 10.14 1.74
N ASN A 61 2.21 9.55 2.83
CA ASN A 61 3.65 9.43 3.05
C ASN A 61 4.30 8.34 2.19
N HIS A 62 3.51 7.36 1.75
CA HIS A 62 4.00 6.19 1.03
C HIS A 62 3.66 6.34 -0.46
N PRO A 63 4.66 6.55 -1.34
CA PRO A 63 4.41 6.61 -2.77
C PRO A 63 3.91 5.27 -3.29
N LYS A 64 3.03 5.31 -4.30
CA LYS A 64 2.56 4.08 -4.96
C LYS A 64 3.74 3.36 -5.63
N PRO A 65 3.90 2.03 -5.45
CA PRO A 65 4.90 1.26 -6.18
C PRO A 65 4.73 1.41 -7.69
N ARG A 66 5.84 1.36 -8.43
CA ARG A 66 5.83 1.47 -9.89
C ARG A 66 6.62 0.35 -10.52
N VAL A 67 6.11 -0.17 -11.64
CA VAL A 67 6.81 -1.09 -12.53
C VAL A 67 7.44 -0.25 -13.66
N LEU A 68 8.77 -0.22 -13.74
CA LEU A 68 9.51 0.67 -14.64
C LEU A 68 9.69 0.11 -16.06
N GLY A 69 9.22 -1.10 -16.33
CA GLY A 69 9.32 -1.73 -17.64
C GLY A 69 8.54 -3.02 -17.69
N ASP A 70 8.43 -3.58 -18.89
CA ASP A 70 7.61 -4.76 -19.12
C ASP A 70 8.16 -5.98 -18.38
N GLN A 71 7.24 -6.86 -17.98
CA GLN A 71 7.54 -8.12 -17.30
C GLN A 71 7.00 -9.27 -18.13
N THR A 72 7.57 -10.47 -17.98
CA THR A 72 6.95 -11.66 -18.57
C THR A 72 6.09 -12.39 -17.54
N ALA A 73 5.06 -13.08 -18.04
CA ALA A 73 4.13 -13.88 -17.24
C ALA A 73 3.63 -15.08 -18.07
N VAL A 74 3.11 -16.09 -17.41
CA VAL A 74 2.55 -17.28 -18.09
C VAL A 74 1.04 -17.22 -18.06
N VAL A 75 0.39 -17.47 -19.20
CA VAL A 75 -1.08 -17.50 -19.31
C VAL A 75 -1.63 -18.66 -18.50
N THR A 76 -2.66 -18.40 -17.68
CA THR A 76 -3.32 -19.39 -16.80
C THR A 76 -4.80 -19.54 -17.12
N GLY A 77 -5.40 -20.60 -16.58
CA GLY A 77 -6.82 -20.88 -16.73
C GLY A 77 -7.23 -22.20 -16.08
N PRO A 78 -8.50 -22.60 -16.23
CA PRO A 78 -9.02 -23.81 -15.61
C PRO A 78 -8.28 -25.07 -16.07
N LYS A 79 -8.20 -26.06 -15.18
CA LYS A 79 -7.55 -27.33 -15.49
C LYS A 79 -8.25 -28.05 -16.66
N GLY A 80 -7.46 -28.42 -17.67
CA GLY A 80 -7.93 -29.17 -18.83
C GLY A 80 -8.41 -28.30 -19.99
N GLU A 81 -8.43 -26.98 -19.83
CA GLU A 81 -8.63 -26.06 -20.95
C GLU A 81 -7.31 -25.70 -21.62
N GLU A 82 -7.39 -25.40 -22.91
CA GLU A 82 -6.25 -24.88 -23.69
C GLU A 82 -6.32 -23.35 -23.85
N ILE A 83 -7.53 -22.79 -23.92
CA ILE A 83 -7.78 -21.36 -24.11
C ILE A 83 -8.75 -20.91 -23.03
N HIS A 84 -8.37 -19.90 -22.26
CA HIS A 84 -9.23 -19.27 -21.26
C HIS A 84 -9.28 -17.76 -21.51
N CYS A 85 -10.35 -17.31 -22.15
CA CYS A 85 -10.56 -15.89 -22.42
C CYS A 85 -12.02 -15.46 -22.20
N ASP A 86 -12.22 -14.19 -21.93
CA ASP A 86 -13.54 -13.59 -21.78
C ASP A 86 -14.08 -13.03 -23.12
N PRO A 87 -15.31 -12.46 -23.16
CA PRO A 87 -15.88 -11.92 -24.40
C PRO A 87 -15.08 -10.80 -25.07
N TYR A 88 -14.10 -10.22 -24.38
CA TYR A 88 -13.21 -9.17 -24.89
C TYR A 88 -11.84 -9.71 -25.30
N GLY A 89 -11.65 -11.04 -25.29
CA GLY A 89 -10.37 -11.67 -25.62
C GLY A 89 -9.29 -11.45 -24.57
N ARG A 90 -9.68 -11.11 -23.34
CA ARG A 90 -8.75 -10.95 -22.22
C ARG A 90 -8.31 -12.31 -21.70
N VAL A 91 -7.10 -12.38 -21.15
CA VAL A 91 -6.54 -13.61 -20.57
C VAL A 91 -6.21 -13.40 -19.10
N LYS A 92 -5.99 -14.49 -18.37
CA LYS A 92 -5.39 -14.47 -17.04
C LYS A 92 -3.96 -14.95 -17.12
N VAL A 93 -3.11 -14.46 -16.22
CA VAL A 93 -1.69 -14.78 -16.19
C VAL A 93 -1.24 -15.01 -14.76
N GLN A 94 -0.09 -15.65 -14.62
CA GLN A 94 0.66 -15.68 -13.37
C GLN A 94 2.04 -15.10 -13.61
N PHE A 95 2.38 -14.08 -12.82
CA PHE A 95 3.70 -13.50 -12.82
C PHE A 95 4.68 -14.40 -12.07
N PHE A 96 5.95 -14.36 -12.47
CA PHE A 96 7.00 -15.18 -11.83
C PHE A 96 7.29 -14.79 -10.37
N TRP A 97 6.94 -13.57 -9.97
CA TRP A 97 7.06 -13.10 -8.59
C TRP A 97 5.83 -13.45 -7.74
N ASP A 98 4.73 -13.93 -8.34
CA ASP A 98 3.55 -14.36 -7.62
C ASP A 98 3.75 -15.77 -7.04
N ARG A 99 3.83 -15.81 -5.70
CA ARG A 99 4.06 -17.03 -4.91
C ARG A 99 2.76 -17.66 -4.41
N GLU A 100 1.63 -16.94 -4.48
CA GLU A 100 0.35 -17.38 -3.96
C GLU A 100 -0.53 -17.98 -5.06
N GLY A 101 -0.37 -17.51 -6.30
CA GLY A 101 -1.06 -18.03 -7.48
C GLY A 101 -0.85 -19.54 -7.69
N GLN A 102 -1.93 -20.25 -8.05
CA GLN A 102 -1.95 -21.71 -8.24
C GLN A 102 -1.86 -22.14 -9.70
N GLY A 103 -1.59 -21.21 -10.62
CA GLY A 103 -1.55 -21.46 -12.06
C GLY A 103 -2.92 -21.71 -12.67
N ASP A 104 -3.99 -21.26 -12.01
CA ASP A 104 -5.38 -21.55 -12.38
C ASP A 104 -6.14 -20.30 -12.84
N ASP A 105 -7.47 -20.41 -12.92
CA ASP A 105 -8.35 -19.32 -13.30
C ASP A 105 -8.50 -18.25 -12.21
N THR A 106 -7.80 -18.34 -11.08
CA THR A 106 -7.83 -17.33 -10.01
C THR A 106 -6.53 -16.56 -9.87
N SER A 107 -5.47 -16.92 -10.63
CA SER A 107 -4.14 -16.31 -10.52
C SER A 107 -4.09 -14.79 -10.78
N SER A 108 -5.00 -14.24 -11.59
CA SER A 108 -5.02 -12.79 -11.84
C SER A 108 -6.40 -12.24 -12.19
N CYS A 109 -6.47 -10.91 -12.29
CA CYS A 109 -7.53 -10.23 -13.01
C CYS A 109 -7.46 -10.53 -14.53
N TRP A 110 -8.45 -10.05 -15.28
CA TRP A 110 -8.46 -10.15 -16.74
C TRP A 110 -7.57 -9.07 -17.36
N LEU A 111 -6.52 -9.50 -18.07
CA LEU A 111 -5.60 -8.64 -18.80
C LEU A 111 -6.06 -8.51 -20.27
N ARG A 112 -6.07 -7.28 -20.78
CA ARG A 112 -6.25 -7.06 -22.22
C ARG A 112 -5.05 -7.64 -22.98
N VAL A 113 -5.26 -7.95 -24.25
CA VAL A 113 -4.20 -8.49 -25.12
C VAL A 113 -4.01 -7.54 -26.27
N SER A 114 -2.76 -7.11 -26.48
CA SER A 114 -2.40 -6.31 -27.64
C SER A 114 -2.58 -7.12 -28.93
N SER A 115 -3.20 -6.51 -29.93
CA SER A 115 -3.39 -7.10 -31.25
C SER A 115 -2.64 -6.29 -32.30
N SER A 116 -2.25 -6.94 -33.40
CA SER A 116 -1.58 -6.26 -34.52
C SER A 116 -2.49 -5.23 -35.20
N TRP A 117 -3.80 -5.42 -35.14
CA TRP A 117 -4.81 -4.52 -35.69
C TRP A 117 -6.17 -4.78 -35.03
N ALA A 118 -6.79 -3.72 -34.48
CA ALA A 118 -8.12 -3.76 -33.90
C ALA A 118 -9.02 -2.66 -34.49
N GLY A 119 -10.21 -3.04 -34.93
CA GLY A 119 -11.27 -2.15 -35.40
C GLY A 119 -12.63 -2.58 -34.86
N GLU A 120 -13.69 -1.87 -35.25
CA GLU A 120 -15.05 -2.15 -34.78
C GLU A 120 -15.59 -3.46 -35.36
N ARG A 121 -15.48 -4.56 -34.60
CA ARG A 121 -15.86 -5.93 -34.99
C ARG A 121 -15.01 -6.55 -36.12
N TYR A 122 -13.89 -5.95 -36.49
CA TYR A 122 -12.92 -6.51 -37.43
C TYR A 122 -11.50 -6.29 -36.90
N GLY A 123 -10.57 -7.18 -37.23
CA GLY A 123 -9.20 -7.10 -36.73
C GLY A 123 -8.43 -8.42 -36.83
N GLY A 124 -7.17 -8.39 -36.40
CA GLY A 124 -6.38 -9.59 -36.15
C GLY A 124 -6.51 -10.00 -34.70
N VAL A 125 -6.95 -11.24 -34.44
CA VAL A 125 -7.09 -11.78 -33.08
C VAL A 125 -6.27 -13.06 -32.96
N ALA A 126 -5.28 -13.05 -32.08
CA ALA A 126 -4.53 -14.23 -31.67
C ALA A 126 -4.55 -14.28 -30.15
N ILE A 127 -5.41 -15.15 -29.60
CA ILE A 127 -5.54 -15.31 -28.14
C ILE A 127 -4.41 -16.19 -27.62
N PRO A 128 -3.58 -15.71 -26.67
CA PRO A 128 -2.58 -16.52 -25.99
C PRO A 128 -3.23 -17.74 -25.31
N ARG A 129 -2.64 -18.91 -25.50
CA ARG A 129 -3.11 -20.18 -24.90
C ARG A 129 -2.52 -20.37 -23.51
N ILE A 130 -3.19 -21.15 -22.67
CA ILE A 130 -2.70 -21.52 -21.34
C ILE A 130 -1.30 -22.15 -21.46
N GLY A 131 -0.37 -21.69 -20.62
CA GLY A 131 1.03 -22.12 -20.63
C GLY A 131 1.94 -21.32 -21.56
N MET A 132 1.41 -20.42 -22.41
CA MET A 132 2.25 -19.51 -23.21
C MET A 132 2.82 -18.40 -22.33
N GLU A 133 4.09 -18.05 -22.56
CA GLU A 133 4.70 -16.86 -21.98
C GLU A 133 4.31 -15.62 -22.78
N VAL A 134 3.92 -14.56 -22.09
CA VAL A 134 3.52 -13.27 -22.66
C VAL A 134 4.31 -12.14 -22.02
N LEU A 135 4.54 -11.09 -22.79
CA LEU A 135 5.04 -9.81 -22.28
C LEU A 135 3.84 -9.00 -21.78
N VAL A 136 3.92 -8.51 -20.54
CA VAL A 136 2.91 -7.71 -19.86
C VAL A 136 3.48 -6.33 -19.56
N THR A 137 2.76 -5.31 -19.96
CA THR A 137 3.08 -3.91 -19.63
C THR A 137 2.13 -3.38 -18.57
N PHE A 138 2.46 -2.23 -18.00
CA PHE A 138 1.70 -1.61 -16.91
C PHE A 138 1.40 -0.16 -17.27
N LEU A 139 0.11 0.19 -17.35
CA LEU A 139 -0.30 1.55 -17.73
C LEU A 139 0.24 2.56 -16.71
N GLU A 140 0.95 3.59 -17.19
CA GLU A 140 1.64 4.58 -16.34
C GLU A 140 2.69 3.98 -15.36
N GLY A 141 3.06 2.72 -15.57
CA GLY A 141 3.89 1.92 -14.65
C GLY A 141 3.14 1.50 -13.38
N ASP A 142 1.81 1.46 -13.39
CA ASP A 142 0.99 1.07 -12.25
C ASP A 142 0.84 -0.47 -12.16
N PRO A 143 1.36 -1.13 -11.11
CA PRO A 143 1.22 -2.58 -10.92
C PRO A 143 -0.23 -3.09 -10.96
N ASP A 144 -1.20 -2.23 -10.63
CA ASP A 144 -2.64 -2.58 -10.60
C ASP A 144 -3.30 -2.50 -11.99
N GLN A 145 -2.57 -2.07 -13.03
CA GLN A 145 -3.10 -1.86 -14.38
C GLN A 145 -2.30 -2.62 -15.46
N PRO A 146 -2.22 -3.97 -15.38
CA PRO A 146 -1.56 -4.79 -16.38
C PRO A 146 -2.35 -4.87 -17.70
N VAL A 147 -1.64 -4.84 -18.83
CA VAL A 147 -2.14 -4.97 -20.21
C VAL A 147 -1.16 -5.78 -21.05
#